data_AF-V8FTW0-F1
#
_entry.id   AF-V8FTW0-F1
#
_cell.length_a   1.000
_cell.length_b   1.000
_cell.length_c   1.000
_cell.angle_alpha   90.00
_cell.angle_beta   90.00
_cell.angle_gamma   90.00
#
_symmetry.space_group_name_H-M   'P 1'
#
loop_
_entity.id
_entity.type
_entity.pdbx_description
1 polymer ?
#
loop_
_entity_poly.entity_id
_entity_poly.type
_entity_poly.pdbx_seq_one_letter_code
_entity_poly.pdbx_strand_id
1 'polypeptide(L)'
;MSDFLKHYQLVLTPLSPIHLGIGEDYEVTNYVIDDGFMYVFEPSRVALTEQQRKTLKSSATDLLKLQKFFKDNKDLFKPHAHRLVAVTSGIQQEYTNYLDNIPALNEPKNMQIQRSAYESHTLNNFIPGSAIKGMIRTAVLEALSGNKPELTLAQKADLSRKYTNFEKGLIGSFSSDAMRALKVSDLSAQNNFVASNIQFAINRKKNIGVPSHAPVVRIESIVMGQYRAFTGTSVMQQFSSELGQRVNKPLEVLPRTIAKNTDLSSMAKATNLYHYSRF
;
A
#
# COMPACT_ATOMS: atom_id res chain seq x y z
N MET A 1 -24.98 -12.15 -29.13
CA MET A 1 -25.30 -11.29 -27.96
C MET A 1 -24.03 -11.17 -27.14
N SER A 2 -23.65 -9.98 -26.70
CA SER A 2 -22.46 -9.82 -25.86
C SER A 2 -22.83 -10.05 -24.39
N ASP A 3 -21.98 -10.77 -23.65
CA ASP A 3 -22.26 -11.10 -22.25
C ASP A 3 -22.38 -9.84 -21.39
N PHE A 4 -23.44 -9.79 -20.57
CA PHE A 4 -23.69 -8.69 -19.64
C PHE A 4 -22.54 -8.48 -18.65
N LEU A 5 -21.90 -9.57 -18.21
CA LEU A 5 -20.69 -9.55 -17.39
C LEU A 5 -19.59 -10.34 -18.08
N LYS A 6 -18.42 -9.72 -18.25
CA LYS A 6 -17.20 -10.41 -18.69
C LYS A 6 -16.25 -10.57 -17.52
N HIS A 7 -15.91 -11.81 -17.21
CA HIS A 7 -15.03 -12.18 -16.10
C HIS A 7 -13.61 -12.39 -16.60
N TYR A 8 -12.64 -11.95 -15.81
CA TYR A 8 -11.21 -12.09 -16.07
C TYR A 8 -10.52 -12.55 -14.80
N GLN A 9 -9.56 -13.47 -14.94
CA GLN A 9 -8.63 -13.79 -13.87
C GLN A 9 -7.50 -12.76 -13.86
N LEU A 10 -7.21 -12.21 -12.69
CA LEU A 10 -6.05 -11.36 -12.46
C LEU A 10 -4.96 -12.18 -11.78
N VAL A 11 -3.74 -12.04 -12.29
CA VAL A 11 -2.53 -12.61 -11.69
C VAL A 11 -1.48 -11.51 -11.63
N LEU A 12 -0.82 -11.36 -10.48
CA LEU A 12 0.15 -10.29 -10.24
C LEU A 12 1.50 -10.87 -9.83
N THR A 13 2.54 -10.45 -10.55
CA THR A 13 3.94 -10.68 -10.20
C THR A 13 4.55 -9.33 -9.82
N PRO A 14 4.98 -9.12 -8.56
CA PRO A 14 5.66 -7.89 -8.18
C PRO A 14 7.00 -7.80 -8.90
N LEU A 15 7.22 -6.78 -9.75
CA LEU A 15 8.51 -6.58 -10.44
C LEU A 15 9.47 -5.67 -9.65
N SER A 16 8.95 -5.01 -8.61
CA SER A 16 9.68 -4.21 -7.65
C SER A 16 9.03 -4.38 -6.27
N PRO A 17 9.67 -3.94 -5.17
CA PRO A 17 9.04 -4.00 -3.85
C PRO A 17 7.75 -3.19 -3.81
N ILE A 18 6.67 -3.76 -3.27
CA ILE A 18 5.36 -3.11 -3.17
C ILE A 18 5.03 -2.86 -1.71
N HIS A 19 4.79 -1.59 -1.36
CA HIS A 19 4.21 -1.22 -0.07
C HIS A 19 2.87 -0.54 -0.30
N LEU A 20 1.85 -1.00 0.43
CA LEU A 20 0.49 -0.48 0.38
C LEU A 20 0.08 -0.05 1.79
N GLY A 21 0.42 1.18 2.16
CA GLY A 21 0.17 1.70 3.50
C GLY A 21 -1.32 1.76 3.84
N ILE A 22 -1.69 1.25 5.01
CA ILE A 22 -3.06 1.27 5.53
C ILE A 22 -3.23 2.25 6.72
N GLY A 23 -2.17 2.97 7.07
CA GLY A 23 -2.15 3.85 8.24
C GLY A 23 -1.92 3.12 9.57
N GLU A 24 -1.53 1.85 9.54
CA GLU A 24 -1.09 1.09 10.70
C GLU A 24 0.43 0.93 10.71
N ASP A 25 1.01 0.93 11.91
CA ASP A 25 2.44 0.71 12.13
C ASP A 25 2.65 -0.54 13.00
N TYR A 26 3.79 -1.22 12.82
CA TYR A 26 4.33 -2.07 13.87
C TYR A 26 4.86 -1.17 14.98
N GLU A 27 4.18 -1.23 16.12
CA GLU A 27 4.60 -0.52 17.32
C GLU A 27 5.79 -1.22 17.96
N VAL A 28 6.65 -0.41 18.58
CA VAL A 28 7.92 -0.87 19.17
C VAL A 28 7.73 -1.81 20.37
N THR A 29 6.50 -1.93 20.86
CA THR A 29 6.08 -2.86 21.91
C THR A 29 5.70 -4.23 21.36
N ASN A 30 5.42 -4.33 20.06
CA ASN A 30 4.79 -5.51 19.45
C ASN A 30 5.74 -6.26 18.51
N TYR A 31 7.03 -5.90 18.52
CA TYR A 31 8.05 -6.63 17.79
C TYR A 31 9.44 -6.56 18.45
N VAL A 32 10.30 -7.51 18.10
CA VAL A 32 11.75 -7.46 18.31
C VAL A 32 12.46 -7.83 17.02
N ILE A 33 13.65 -7.27 16.80
CA ILE A 33 14.50 -7.60 15.64
C ILE A 33 15.70 -8.39 16.13
N ASP A 34 15.90 -9.57 15.55
CA ASP A 34 16.99 -10.48 15.89
C ASP A 34 17.31 -11.39 14.70
N ASP A 35 18.61 -11.67 14.48
CA ASP A 35 19.08 -12.63 13.47
C ASP A 35 18.46 -12.50 12.06
N GLY A 36 18.33 -11.29 11.53
CA GLY A 36 17.81 -11.03 10.19
C GLY A 36 16.28 -11.04 10.09
N PHE A 37 15.56 -11.17 11.21
CA PHE A 37 14.10 -11.21 11.24
C PHE A 37 13.51 -10.24 12.27
N MET A 38 12.32 -9.74 11.94
CA MET A 38 11.41 -9.08 12.84
C MET A 38 10.37 -10.09 13.31
N TYR A 39 10.32 -10.30 14.63
CA TYR A 39 9.37 -11.18 15.30
C TYR A 39 8.23 -10.33 15.82
N VAL A 40 7.04 -10.46 15.23
CA VAL A 40 5.85 -9.70 15.62
C VAL A 40 5.00 -10.54 16.56
N PHE A 41 4.67 -9.99 17.72
CA PHE A 41 3.95 -10.67 18.78
C PHE A 41 2.91 -9.76 19.42
N GLU A 42 2.00 -10.38 20.17
CA GLU A 42 1.05 -9.68 21.04
C GLU A 42 1.61 -9.74 22.48
N PRO A 43 2.03 -8.61 23.08
CA PRO A 43 2.72 -8.62 24.37
C PRO A 43 1.91 -9.28 25.49
N SER A 44 0.58 -9.14 25.44
CA SER A 44 -0.33 -9.71 26.44
C SER A 44 -0.35 -11.24 26.46
N ARG A 45 0.14 -11.92 25.42
CA ARG A 45 0.22 -13.39 25.34
C ARG A 45 1.44 -13.98 26.05
N VAL A 46 2.40 -13.16 26.46
CA VAL A 46 3.66 -13.63 27.05
C VAL A 46 3.56 -13.59 28.57
N ALA A 47 3.81 -14.74 29.20
CA ALA A 47 3.83 -14.84 30.66
C ALA A 47 5.10 -14.20 31.21
N LEU A 48 4.94 -13.18 32.05
CA LEU A 48 6.04 -12.48 32.71
C LEU A 48 6.12 -12.84 34.19
N THR A 49 7.34 -13.00 34.70
CA THR A 49 7.61 -13.05 36.14
C THR A 49 7.20 -11.75 36.83
N GLU A 50 7.03 -11.76 38.16
CA GLU A 50 6.75 -10.52 38.92
C GLU A 50 7.81 -9.45 38.70
N GLN A 51 9.08 -9.84 38.67
CA GLN A 51 10.19 -8.92 38.45
C GLN A 51 10.11 -8.28 37.06
N GLN A 52 9.92 -9.08 36.01
CA GLN A 52 9.74 -8.57 34.64
C GLN A 52 8.52 -7.65 34.52
N ARG A 53 7.40 -8.01 35.15
CA ARG A 53 6.19 -7.18 35.17
C ARG A 53 6.44 -5.84 35.86
N LYS A 54 7.19 -5.82 36.97
CA LYS A 54 7.55 -4.59 37.67
C LYS A 54 8.45 -3.70 36.81
N THR A 55 9.45 -4.30 36.13
CA THR A 55 10.34 -3.60 35.20
C THR A 55 9.59 -3.02 34.00
N LEU A 56 8.67 -3.79 33.39
CA LEU A 56 7.85 -3.32 32.28
C LEU A 56 6.98 -2.13 32.71
N LYS A 57 6.31 -2.23 33.86
CA LYS A 57 5.50 -1.14 34.42
C LYS A 57 6.32 0.13 34.68
N SER A 58 7.51 0.00 35.24
CA SER A 58 8.39 1.16 35.48
C SER A 58 8.97 1.76 34.19
N SER A 59 8.95 1.00 33.09
CA SER A 59 9.45 1.44 31.78
C SER A 59 8.36 2.08 30.91
N ALA A 60 7.08 1.95 31.27
CA ALA A 60 5.96 2.36 30.42
C ALA A 60 5.92 3.86 30.08
N THR A 61 6.53 4.72 30.90
CA THR A 61 6.60 6.18 30.67
C THR A 61 7.81 6.61 29.85
N ASP A 62 8.70 5.68 29.49
CA ASP A 62 9.98 5.95 28.84
C ASP A 62 10.15 5.00 27.64
N LEU A 63 9.93 5.54 26.44
CA LEU A 63 9.92 4.75 25.21
C LEU A 63 11.21 3.95 25.00
N LEU A 64 12.36 4.52 25.38
CA LEU A 64 13.65 3.86 25.24
C LEU A 64 13.77 2.69 26.23
N LYS A 65 13.39 2.88 27.50
CA LYS A 65 13.38 1.79 28.49
C LYS A 65 12.40 0.69 28.09
N LEU A 66 11.25 1.06 27.54
CA LEU A 66 10.25 0.12 27.06
C LEU A 66 10.80 -0.74 25.91
N GLN A 67 11.43 -0.12 24.92
CA GLN A 67 12.07 -0.83 23.80
C GLN A 67 13.22 -1.74 24.26
N LYS A 68 14.05 -1.26 25.20
CA LYS A 68 15.11 -2.07 25.80
C LYS A 68 14.56 -3.28 26.54
N PHE A 69 13.48 -3.13 27.30
CA PHE A 69 12.85 -4.25 27.97
C PHE A 69 12.49 -5.37 26.99
N PHE A 70 11.84 -5.06 25.86
CA PHE A 70 11.51 -6.06 24.86
C PHE A 70 12.75 -6.67 24.21
N LYS A 71 13.77 -5.86 23.88
CA LYS A 71 15.03 -6.35 23.31
C LYS A 71 15.77 -7.31 24.27
N ASP A 72 15.95 -6.90 25.53
CA ASP A 72 16.72 -7.65 26.52
C ASP A 72 16.01 -8.96 26.91
N ASN A 73 14.68 -9.00 26.76
CA ASN A 73 13.86 -10.17 27.01
C ASN A 73 13.38 -10.85 25.71
N LYS A 74 14.01 -10.59 24.56
CA LYS A 74 13.55 -11.05 23.23
C LYS A 74 13.24 -12.54 23.17
N ASP A 75 14.03 -13.37 23.84
CA ASP A 75 13.88 -14.84 23.81
C ASP A 75 12.60 -15.31 24.53
N LEU A 76 12.01 -14.49 25.40
CA LEU A 76 10.67 -14.73 25.95
C LEU A 76 9.56 -14.43 24.96
N PHE A 77 9.76 -13.44 24.08
CA PHE A 77 8.72 -12.98 23.15
C PHE A 77 8.75 -13.71 21.80
N LYS A 78 9.94 -14.07 21.29
CA LYS A 78 10.13 -14.77 20.01
C LYS A 78 9.25 -16.03 19.86
N PRO A 79 9.10 -16.92 20.87
CA PRO A 79 8.23 -18.10 20.76
C PRO A 79 6.74 -17.78 20.59
N HIS A 80 6.30 -16.57 20.97
CA HIS A 80 4.92 -16.11 20.84
C HIS A 80 4.69 -15.25 19.58
N ALA A 81 5.69 -15.16 18.72
CA ALA A 81 5.56 -14.43 17.47
C ALA A 81 4.50 -15.09 16.58
N HIS A 82 3.51 -14.31 16.18
CA HIS A 82 2.47 -14.74 15.23
C HIS A 82 2.86 -14.41 13.79
N ARG A 83 3.94 -13.65 13.59
CA ARG A 83 4.48 -13.33 12.26
C ARG A 83 5.98 -13.12 12.31
N LEU A 84 6.66 -13.61 11.29
CA LEU A 84 8.09 -13.42 11.04
C LEU A 84 8.24 -12.68 9.72
N VAL A 85 9.01 -11.59 9.71
CA VAL A 85 9.28 -10.79 8.51
C VAL A 85 10.78 -10.60 8.38
N ALA A 86 11.36 -10.90 7.22
CA ALA A 86 12.79 -10.68 6.99
C ALA A 86 13.12 -9.18 7.11
N VAL A 87 14.27 -8.83 7.67
CA VAL A 87 14.75 -7.44 7.72
C VAL A 87 16.02 -7.29 6.90
N THR A 88 16.19 -6.12 6.29
CA THR A 88 17.47 -5.77 5.66
C THR A 88 18.56 -5.57 6.72
N SER A 89 19.81 -5.80 6.36
CA SER A 89 20.96 -5.61 7.27
C SER A 89 21.03 -4.19 7.84
N GLY A 90 20.69 -3.17 7.04
CA GLY A 90 20.64 -1.78 7.49
C GLY A 90 19.60 -1.53 8.59
N ILE A 91 18.43 -2.17 8.51
CA ILE A 91 17.39 -2.09 9.55
C ILE A 91 17.87 -2.76 10.84
N GLN A 92 18.46 -3.95 10.74
CA GLN A 92 19.01 -4.63 11.92
C GLN A 92 20.13 -3.84 12.59
N GLN A 93 21.08 -3.33 11.80
CA GLN A 93 22.17 -2.51 12.31
C GLN A 93 21.64 -1.25 13.01
N GLU A 94 20.64 -0.59 12.42
CA GLU A 94 20.03 0.57 13.04
C GLU A 94 19.34 0.24 14.37
N TYR A 95 18.58 -0.85 14.42
CA TYR A 95 17.90 -1.32 15.64
C TYR A 95 18.90 -1.67 16.75
N THR A 96 19.92 -2.46 16.43
CA THR A 96 20.97 -2.87 17.36
C THR A 96 21.74 -1.65 17.87
N ASN A 97 22.25 -0.80 16.97
CA ASN A 97 23.04 0.37 17.33
C ASN A 97 22.26 1.35 18.20
N TYR A 98 20.98 1.58 17.90
CA TYR A 98 20.16 2.52 18.67
C TYR A 98 19.92 2.03 20.11
N LEU A 99 19.69 0.74 20.30
CA LEU A 99 19.38 0.18 21.62
C LEU A 99 20.64 -0.16 22.44
N ASP A 100 21.76 -0.47 21.79
CA ASP A 100 23.05 -0.75 22.47
C ASP A 100 23.85 0.52 22.75
N ASN A 101 23.94 1.43 21.78
CA ASN A 101 24.68 2.67 21.90
C ASN A 101 23.69 3.82 22.07
N ILE A 102 23.11 3.92 23.28
CA ILE A 102 22.16 5.00 23.60
C ILE A 102 22.80 6.32 23.20
N PRO A 103 22.25 7.05 22.21
CA PRO A 103 22.78 8.35 21.87
C PRO A 103 22.71 9.23 23.13
N ALA A 104 23.78 9.98 23.42
CA ALA A 104 23.74 11.05 24.41
C ALA A 104 22.74 12.18 24.04
N LEU A 105 22.07 12.07 22.88
CA LEU A 105 21.04 12.98 22.39
C LEU A 105 19.69 12.65 23.03
N ASN A 106 19.16 13.63 23.75
CA ASN A 106 17.99 13.61 24.63
C ASN A 106 16.62 13.30 23.99
N GLU A 107 16.55 12.70 22.79
CA GLU A 107 15.26 12.42 22.13
C GLU A 107 15.10 10.94 21.76
N PRO A 108 14.04 10.27 22.25
CA PRO A 108 13.76 8.89 21.89
C PRO A 108 13.42 8.80 20.40
N LYS A 109 14.09 7.90 19.69
CA LYS A 109 13.88 7.67 18.26
C LYS A 109 12.65 6.81 18.08
N ASN A 110 11.71 7.29 17.26
CA ASN A 110 10.58 6.49 16.86
C ASN A 110 11.05 5.36 15.92
N MET A 111 10.88 4.12 16.36
CA MET A 111 11.21 2.91 15.62
C MET A 111 9.95 2.22 15.06
N GLN A 112 8.83 2.94 14.92
CA GLN A 112 7.68 2.42 14.20
C GLN A 112 8.04 2.05 12.76
N ILE A 113 7.37 1.02 12.26
CA ILE A 113 7.55 0.49 10.90
C ILE A 113 6.18 0.44 10.24
N GLN A 114 6.01 1.13 9.10
CA GLN A 114 4.72 1.19 8.43
C GLN A 114 4.34 -0.18 7.88
N ARG A 115 3.14 -0.64 8.21
CA ARG A 115 2.61 -1.93 7.75
C ARG A 115 2.05 -1.79 6.35
N SER A 116 2.32 -2.80 5.53
CA SER A 116 1.63 -2.94 4.25
C SER A 116 0.30 -3.65 4.46
N ALA A 117 -0.66 -3.42 3.57
CA ALA A 117 -1.98 -4.06 3.58
C ALA A 117 -1.87 -5.57 3.82
N TYR A 118 -2.66 -6.07 4.76
CA TYR A 118 -2.68 -7.47 5.19
C TYR A 118 -4.10 -7.93 5.50
N GLU A 119 -4.35 -9.23 5.38
CA GLU A 119 -5.61 -9.86 5.76
C GLU A 119 -5.62 -10.16 7.26
N SER A 120 -6.66 -9.78 7.99
CA SER A 120 -6.71 -9.94 9.46
C SER A 120 -6.67 -11.39 9.94
N HIS A 121 -7.12 -12.34 9.13
CA HIS A 121 -7.24 -13.75 9.50
C HIS A 121 -6.00 -14.59 9.16
N THR A 122 -5.34 -14.31 8.03
CA THR A 122 -4.09 -15.00 7.64
C THR A 122 -2.83 -14.22 8.00
N LEU A 123 -2.95 -12.92 8.24
CA LEU A 123 -1.85 -11.97 8.41
C LEU A 123 -0.91 -11.85 7.19
N ASN A 124 -1.33 -12.41 6.05
CA ASN A 124 -0.62 -12.29 4.79
C ASN A 124 -0.88 -10.93 4.15
N ASN A 125 0.10 -10.41 3.42
CA ASN A 125 -0.14 -9.25 2.59
C ASN A 125 -1.14 -9.59 1.47
N PHE A 126 -1.92 -8.60 1.07
CA PHE A 126 -2.80 -8.66 -0.10
C PHE A 126 -2.68 -7.37 -0.90
N ILE A 127 -3.17 -7.39 -2.15
CA ILE A 127 -3.26 -6.18 -2.98
C ILE A 127 -4.73 -5.75 -3.01
N PRO A 128 -5.10 -4.58 -2.43
CA PRO A 128 -6.45 -4.08 -2.52
C PRO A 128 -6.86 -3.83 -3.98
N GLY A 129 -8.07 -4.27 -4.35
CA GLY A 129 -8.63 -4.04 -5.68
C GLY A 129 -8.80 -2.55 -5.98
N SER A 130 -9.00 -1.74 -4.93
CA SER A 130 -9.00 -0.27 -5.02
C SER A 130 -7.67 0.31 -5.46
N ALA A 131 -6.53 -0.27 -5.05
CA ALA A 131 -5.20 0.18 -5.47
C ALA A 131 -4.98 -0.08 -6.97
N ILE A 132 -5.35 -1.28 -7.44
CA ILE A 132 -5.29 -1.64 -8.87
C ILE A 132 -6.24 -0.75 -9.68
N LYS A 133 -7.48 -0.58 -9.19
CA LYS A 133 -8.47 0.27 -9.86
C LYS A 133 -8.05 1.73 -9.90
N GLY A 134 -7.39 2.23 -8.86
CA GLY A 134 -6.80 3.57 -8.80
C GLY A 134 -5.71 3.76 -9.85
N MET A 135 -4.78 2.82 -9.97
CA MET A 135 -3.74 2.81 -11.01
C MET A 135 -4.36 2.84 -12.42
N ILE A 136 -5.34 1.98 -12.70
CA ILE A 136 -6.03 1.97 -13.99
C ILE A 136 -6.75 3.30 -14.23
N ARG A 137 -7.43 3.85 -13.22
CA ARG A 137 -8.14 5.13 -13.31
C ARG A 137 -7.19 6.26 -13.72
N THR A 138 -6.00 6.35 -13.10
CA THR A 138 -5.00 7.36 -13.46
C THR A 138 -4.57 7.25 -14.92
N ALA A 139 -4.29 6.03 -15.40
CA ALA A 139 -3.89 5.82 -16.80
C ALA A 139 -5.02 6.14 -17.80
N VAL A 140 -6.26 5.77 -17.47
CA VAL A 140 -7.43 6.08 -18.30
C VAL A 140 -7.70 7.59 -18.35
N LEU A 141 -7.61 8.28 -17.21
CA LEU A 141 -7.75 9.74 -17.15
C LEU A 141 -6.72 10.45 -18.03
N GLU A 142 -5.46 10.01 -18.01
CA GLU A 142 -4.41 10.54 -18.90
C GLU A 142 -4.72 10.28 -20.37
N ALA A 143 -5.12 9.05 -20.73
CA ALA A 143 -5.46 8.72 -22.11
C ALA A 143 -6.63 9.57 -22.65
N LEU A 144 -7.62 9.86 -21.79
CA LEU A 144 -8.76 10.71 -22.12
C LEU A 144 -8.44 12.21 -22.09
N SER A 145 -7.42 12.63 -21.33
CA SER A 145 -7.02 14.04 -21.23
C SER A 145 -6.39 14.56 -22.53
N GLY A 146 -5.84 13.66 -23.35
CA GLY A 146 -5.23 13.99 -24.64
C GLY A 146 -3.92 14.77 -24.52
N ASN A 147 -3.14 14.54 -23.45
CA ASN A 147 -1.86 15.24 -23.19
C ASN A 147 -1.99 16.78 -23.13
N LYS A 148 -3.08 17.32 -22.59
CA LYS A 148 -3.24 18.77 -22.38
C LYS A 148 -2.11 19.32 -21.48
N PRO A 149 -1.63 20.55 -21.73
CA PRO A 149 -0.42 21.09 -21.08
C PRO A 149 -0.58 21.19 -19.56
N GLU A 150 0.54 21.03 -18.84
CA GLU A 150 0.63 21.16 -17.39
C GLU A 150 0.01 22.49 -16.91
N LEU A 151 -0.86 22.41 -15.90
CA LEU A 151 -1.41 23.58 -15.22
C LEU A 151 -0.29 24.29 -14.44
N THR A 152 -0.22 25.62 -14.53
CA THR A 152 0.83 26.41 -13.88
C THR A 152 0.66 26.45 -12.35
N LEU A 153 1.77 26.64 -11.62
CA LEU A 153 1.82 26.68 -10.14
C LEU A 153 0.83 27.68 -9.51
N ALA A 154 0.53 28.80 -10.18
CA ALA A 154 -0.40 29.82 -9.71
C ALA A 154 -1.88 29.38 -9.71
N GLN A 155 -2.23 28.32 -10.46
CA GLN A 155 -3.60 27.82 -10.53
C GLN A 155 -3.95 26.93 -9.32
N LYS A 156 -2.98 26.64 -8.43
CA LYS A 156 -2.98 25.53 -7.45
C LYS A 156 -4.00 25.55 -6.30
N ALA A 157 -4.45 26.71 -5.82
CA ALA A 157 -5.41 26.78 -4.71
C ALA A 157 -6.87 26.48 -5.15
N ASP A 158 -7.18 26.76 -6.42
CA ASP A 158 -8.50 26.51 -7.04
C ASP A 158 -8.57 25.12 -7.72
N LEU A 159 -7.48 24.34 -7.60
CA LEU A 159 -7.29 23.09 -8.30
C LEU A 159 -8.14 21.94 -7.79
N SER A 160 -8.42 21.81 -6.50
CA SER A 160 -9.17 20.64 -6.02
C SER A 160 -10.57 20.58 -6.65
N ARG A 161 -11.26 21.73 -6.72
CA ARG A 161 -12.54 21.86 -7.44
C ARG A 161 -12.37 21.70 -8.95
N LYS A 162 -11.34 22.30 -9.56
CA LYS A 162 -11.06 22.18 -11.00
C LYS A 162 -10.70 20.75 -11.42
N TYR A 163 -9.90 20.02 -10.64
CA TYR A 163 -9.55 18.61 -10.84
C TYR A 163 -10.78 17.72 -10.68
N THR A 164 -11.57 17.94 -9.62
CA THR A 164 -12.82 17.20 -9.42
C THR A 164 -13.76 17.40 -10.62
N ASN A 165 -13.88 18.64 -11.11
CA ASN A 165 -14.71 18.94 -12.28
C ASN A 165 -14.10 18.41 -13.59
N PHE A 166 -12.77 18.39 -13.70
CA PHE A 166 -12.04 17.84 -14.84
C PHE A 166 -12.23 16.32 -14.93
N GLU A 167 -12.02 15.58 -13.83
CA GLU A 167 -12.31 14.15 -13.76
C GLU A 167 -13.77 13.87 -14.08
N LYS A 168 -14.70 14.62 -13.47
CA LYS A 168 -16.14 14.50 -13.77
C LYS A 168 -16.45 14.72 -15.25
N GLY A 169 -15.76 15.66 -15.90
CA GLY A 169 -15.91 15.92 -17.33
C GLY A 169 -15.40 14.79 -18.22
N LEU A 170 -14.37 14.07 -17.79
CA LEU A 170 -13.81 12.96 -18.56
C LEU A 170 -14.57 11.66 -18.35
N ILE A 171 -14.79 11.27 -17.09
CA ILE A 171 -15.26 9.93 -16.72
C ILE A 171 -16.60 9.92 -15.98
N GLY A 172 -17.20 11.08 -15.69
CA GLY A 172 -18.50 11.19 -15.03
C GLY A 172 -18.42 11.44 -13.52
N SER A 173 -19.58 11.73 -12.91
CA SER A 173 -19.75 11.86 -11.46
C SER A 173 -19.98 10.49 -10.82
N PHE A 174 -20.06 10.39 -9.49
CA PHE A 174 -20.20 9.10 -8.79
C PHE A 174 -21.23 8.13 -9.42
N SER A 175 -22.41 8.62 -9.83
CA SER A 175 -23.47 7.77 -10.36
C SER A 175 -23.32 7.44 -11.86
N SER A 176 -22.61 8.31 -12.59
CA SER A 176 -22.28 8.22 -14.01
C SER A 176 -20.82 7.86 -14.28
N ASP A 177 -20.07 7.40 -13.26
CA ASP A 177 -18.65 7.12 -13.38
C ASP A 177 -18.45 5.89 -14.27
N ALA A 178 -17.79 6.12 -15.40
CA ALA A 178 -17.32 5.13 -16.35
C ALA A 178 -16.66 3.91 -15.71
N MET A 179 -15.81 4.15 -14.71
CA MET A 179 -15.03 3.13 -14.02
C MET A 179 -15.90 2.27 -13.09
N ARG A 180 -17.19 2.57 -12.91
CA ARG A 180 -18.15 1.69 -12.22
C ARG A 180 -18.35 0.37 -12.96
N ALA A 181 -18.19 0.35 -14.28
CA ALA A 181 -18.24 -0.88 -15.10
C ALA A 181 -17.15 -1.88 -14.69
N LEU A 182 -15.97 -1.37 -14.31
CA LEU A 182 -14.84 -2.17 -13.89
C LEU A 182 -14.93 -2.50 -12.40
N LYS A 183 -15.13 -3.78 -12.10
CA LYS A 183 -15.01 -4.34 -10.74
C LYS A 183 -13.68 -5.07 -10.66
N VAL A 184 -12.94 -4.83 -9.59
CA VAL A 184 -11.65 -5.47 -9.31
C VAL A 184 -11.76 -6.00 -7.90
N SER A 185 -11.59 -7.31 -7.73
CA SER A 185 -11.52 -7.89 -6.39
C SER A 185 -10.19 -7.51 -5.73
N ASP A 186 -10.13 -7.67 -4.42
CA ASP A 186 -8.85 -7.80 -3.75
C ASP A 186 -8.10 -9.02 -4.29
N LEU A 187 -6.78 -8.94 -4.27
CA LEU A 187 -5.87 -9.97 -4.77
C LEU A 187 -5.16 -10.59 -3.57
N SER A 188 -5.48 -11.85 -3.29
CA SER A 188 -4.92 -12.63 -2.18
C SER A 188 -3.74 -13.48 -2.66
N ALA A 189 -2.87 -13.86 -1.71
CA ALA A 189 -1.71 -14.70 -2.00
C ALA A 189 -2.14 -16.09 -2.49
N GLN A 190 -1.59 -16.56 -3.62
CA GLN A 190 -2.05 -17.79 -4.31
C GLN A 190 -1.91 -19.07 -3.46
N ASN A 191 -1.02 -19.07 -2.46
CA ASN A 191 -0.75 -20.23 -1.59
C ASN A 191 -0.76 -19.87 -0.10
N ASN A 192 -1.53 -18.85 0.31
CA ASN A 192 -1.52 -18.32 1.68
C ASN A 192 -0.12 -17.94 2.19
N PHE A 193 0.78 -17.58 1.26
CA PHE A 193 2.10 -17.09 1.60
C PHE A 193 2.60 -16.15 0.51
N VAL A 194 3.07 -14.99 0.95
CA VAL A 194 3.85 -14.07 0.13
C VAL A 194 4.97 -13.50 1.02
N ALA A 195 6.19 -13.51 0.50
CA ALA A 195 7.33 -12.98 1.23
C ALA A 195 7.24 -11.44 1.30
N SER A 196 7.43 -10.90 2.49
CA SER A 196 7.65 -9.48 2.73
C SER A 196 8.97 -9.25 3.45
N ASN A 197 9.48 -8.02 3.34
CA ASN A 197 10.68 -7.58 4.00
C ASN A 197 10.48 -6.22 4.69
N ILE A 198 11.22 -5.97 5.77
CA ILE A 198 11.35 -4.65 6.36
C ILE A 198 12.57 -3.96 5.78
N GLN A 199 12.36 -2.79 5.19
CA GLN A 199 13.39 -2.01 4.53
C GLN A 199 13.14 -0.51 4.65
N PHE A 200 14.15 0.27 4.26
CA PHE A 200 14.04 1.71 4.20
C PHE A 200 13.37 2.18 2.90
N ALA A 201 12.37 3.05 3.03
CA ALA A 201 11.92 3.91 1.95
C ALA A 201 12.80 5.16 1.92
N ILE A 202 13.60 5.29 0.86
CA ILE A 202 14.52 6.43 0.67
C ILE A 202 14.02 7.32 -0.46
N ASN A 203 14.08 8.63 -0.23
CA ASN A 203 13.79 9.61 -1.26
C ASN A 203 15.06 9.94 -2.03
N ARG A 204 15.05 9.75 -3.35
CA ARG A 204 16.14 10.20 -4.23
C ARG A 204 15.64 11.34 -5.13
N LYS A 205 16.40 12.43 -5.18
CA LYS A 205 16.14 13.53 -6.12
C LYS A 205 16.47 13.06 -7.54
N LYS A 206 15.75 13.59 -8.53
CA LYS A 206 16.00 13.30 -9.96
C LYS A 206 17.40 13.74 -10.41
N ASN A 207 17.91 14.83 -9.84
CA ASN A 207 19.25 15.32 -10.14
C ASN A 207 20.28 14.61 -9.27
N ILE A 208 21.22 13.92 -9.93
CA ILE A 208 22.33 13.22 -9.29
C ILE A 208 23.18 14.23 -8.52
N GLY A 209 23.53 13.90 -7.27
CA GLY A 209 24.38 14.75 -6.41
C GLY A 209 23.65 15.70 -5.46
N VAL A 210 22.32 15.86 -5.59
CA VAL A 210 21.54 16.65 -4.60
C VAL A 210 21.12 15.75 -3.44
N PRO A 211 21.62 15.99 -2.21
CA PRO A 211 21.19 15.21 -1.05
C PRO A 211 19.70 15.42 -0.79
N SER A 212 19.02 14.32 -0.46
CA SER A 212 17.63 14.37 -0.02
C SER A 212 17.61 14.42 1.50
N HIS A 213 17.01 15.48 2.06
CA HIS A 213 16.82 15.63 3.51
C HIS A 213 15.50 15.06 4.01
N ALA A 214 14.73 14.38 3.15
CA ALA A 214 13.48 13.78 3.58
C ALA A 214 13.75 12.66 4.60
N PRO A 215 12.92 12.53 5.64
CA PRO A 215 13.10 11.49 6.65
C PRO A 215 13.09 10.11 5.98
N VAL A 216 14.02 9.26 6.39
CA VAL A 216 14.04 7.85 6.01
C VAL A 216 12.93 7.15 6.79
N VAL A 217 12.04 6.46 6.08
CA VAL A 217 10.91 5.75 6.68
C VAL A 217 11.19 4.25 6.63
N ARG A 218 10.74 3.51 7.65
CA ARG A 218 10.78 2.04 7.65
C ARG A 218 9.44 1.52 7.20
N ILE A 219 9.45 0.64 6.24
CA ILE A 219 8.24 0.07 5.66
C ILE A 219 8.37 -1.44 5.59
N GLU A 220 7.25 -2.13 5.78
CA GLU A 220 7.08 -3.47 5.27
C GLU A 220 6.76 -3.40 3.77
N SER A 221 7.45 -4.17 2.95
CA SER A 221 7.10 -4.30 1.53
C SER A 221 7.11 -5.74 1.07
N ILE A 222 6.21 -6.05 0.15
CA ILE A 222 6.17 -7.32 -0.57
C ILE A 222 7.44 -7.43 -1.42
N VAL A 223 8.12 -8.58 -1.35
CA VAL A 223 9.36 -8.83 -2.09
C VAL A 223 9.07 -8.98 -3.60
N MET A 224 9.96 -8.42 -4.42
CA MET A 224 9.87 -8.52 -5.89
C MET A 224 10.18 -9.93 -6.41
N GLY A 225 9.81 -10.21 -7.65
CA GLY A 225 10.15 -11.45 -8.35
C GLY A 225 9.31 -12.68 -7.99
N GLN A 226 8.31 -12.54 -7.10
CA GLN A 226 7.44 -13.64 -6.72
C GLN A 226 6.40 -13.91 -7.82
N TYR A 227 6.69 -14.89 -8.68
CA TYR A 227 5.88 -15.22 -9.86
C TYR A 227 4.43 -15.53 -9.49
N ARG A 228 3.49 -14.75 -10.06
CA ARG A 228 2.04 -14.86 -9.82
C ARG A 228 1.68 -14.92 -8.34
N ALA A 229 2.42 -14.20 -7.49
CA ALA A 229 2.22 -14.20 -6.04
C ALA A 229 0.78 -13.95 -5.61
N PHE A 230 0.05 -13.10 -6.35
CA PHE A 230 -1.33 -12.79 -6.04
C PHE A 230 -2.28 -13.14 -7.17
N THR A 231 -3.48 -13.56 -6.79
CA THR A 231 -4.56 -13.86 -7.72
C THR A 231 -5.85 -13.19 -7.27
N GLY A 232 -6.67 -12.85 -8.24
CA GLY A 232 -7.98 -12.25 -8.00
C GLY A 232 -8.81 -12.28 -9.28
N THR A 233 -9.88 -11.51 -9.29
CA THR A 233 -10.79 -11.43 -10.43
C THR A 233 -11.08 -10.00 -10.80
N SER A 234 -11.33 -9.77 -12.08
CA SER A 234 -11.94 -8.54 -12.56
C SER A 234 -13.20 -8.86 -13.34
N VAL A 235 -14.20 -8.00 -13.20
CA VAL A 235 -15.44 -8.10 -13.97
C VAL A 235 -15.65 -6.79 -14.69
N MET A 236 -15.83 -6.88 -16.02
CA MET A 236 -16.29 -5.76 -16.83
C MET A 236 -17.79 -5.92 -17.07
N GLN A 237 -18.57 -4.99 -16.51
CA GLN A 237 -20.00 -4.92 -16.75
C GLN A 237 -20.27 -4.18 -18.06
N GLN A 238 -20.98 -4.83 -18.99
CA GLN A 238 -21.45 -4.21 -20.21
C GLN A 238 -22.79 -3.54 -19.96
N PHE A 239 -22.85 -2.22 -20.12
CA PHE A 239 -24.12 -1.52 -20.11
C PHE A 239 -24.76 -1.67 -21.49
N SER A 240 -25.92 -2.30 -21.57
CA SER A 240 -26.74 -2.20 -22.78
C SER A 240 -27.20 -0.74 -22.93
N SER A 241 -27.37 -0.29 -24.18
CA SER A 241 -27.84 1.07 -24.49
C SER A 241 -29.18 1.41 -23.82
N GLU A 242 -29.96 0.40 -23.41
CA GLU A 242 -31.26 0.53 -22.72
C GLU A 242 -31.13 0.63 -21.19
N LEU A 243 -30.19 -0.09 -20.57
CA LEU A 243 -29.95 -0.01 -19.11
C LEU A 243 -29.07 1.18 -18.70
N GLY A 244 -28.24 1.69 -19.61
CA GLY A 244 -27.41 2.88 -19.40
C GLY A 244 -28.20 4.19 -19.25
N GLN A 245 -29.52 4.18 -19.49
CA GLN A 245 -30.40 5.36 -19.41
C GLN A 245 -31.11 5.52 -18.05
N ARG A 246 -31.15 4.48 -17.21
CA ARG A 246 -31.81 4.56 -15.89
C ARG A 246 -30.78 4.77 -14.78
N VAL A 247 -30.03 5.87 -14.89
CA VAL A 247 -29.47 6.51 -13.71
C VAL A 247 -30.64 7.24 -13.05
N ASN A 248 -30.78 7.17 -11.72
CA ASN A 248 -31.89 7.79 -10.95
C ASN A 248 -32.03 9.33 -11.14
N LYS A 249 -31.20 9.94 -11.98
CA LYS A 249 -31.36 11.30 -12.51
C LYS A 249 -31.27 11.26 -14.04
N PRO A 250 -32.33 11.65 -14.78
CA PRO A 250 -32.37 11.61 -16.24
C PRO A 250 -31.37 12.54 -16.98
N LEU A 251 -30.55 13.30 -16.24
CA LEU A 251 -29.56 14.24 -16.77
C LEU A 251 -28.11 13.74 -16.72
N GLU A 252 -27.81 12.64 -16.02
CA GLU A 252 -26.45 12.10 -15.95
C GLU A 252 -26.27 10.96 -16.97
N VAL A 253 -26.03 11.35 -18.22
CA VAL A 253 -25.66 10.42 -19.30
C VAL A 253 -24.19 10.04 -19.13
N LEU A 254 -23.87 8.74 -19.14
CA LEU A 254 -22.48 8.26 -19.24
C LEU A 254 -21.75 9.03 -20.37
N PRO A 255 -20.53 9.54 -20.17
CA PRO A 255 -19.80 10.23 -21.23
C PRO A 255 -19.78 9.39 -22.51
N ARG A 256 -20.30 9.96 -23.61
CA ARG A 256 -20.54 9.23 -24.89
C ARG A 256 -19.28 8.56 -25.45
N THR A 257 -18.10 9.07 -25.12
CA THR A 257 -16.78 8.54 -25.49
C THR A 257 -16.42 7.24 -24.76
N ILE A 258 -16.93 7.04 -23.56
CA ILE A 258 -16.64 5.87 -22.72
C ILE A 258 -17.68 4.78 -22.96
N ALA A 259 -18.95 5.16 -23.07
CA ALA A 259 -20.05 4.22 -23.26
C ALA A 259 -19.93 3.33 -24.51
N LYS A 260 -19.11 3.71 -25.51
CA LYS A 260 -18.95 2.95 -26.76
C LYS A 260 -17.73 2.03 -26.82
N ASN A 261 -16.65 2.29 -26.07
CA ASN A 261 -15.34 1.65 -26.32
C ASN A 261 -14.56 1.21 -25.08
N THR A 262 -15.11 1.29 -23.87
CA THR A 262 -14.34 0.93 -22.67
C THR A 262 -14.43 -0.57 -22.38
N ASP A 263 -13.57 -1.34 -23.02
CA ASP A 263 -13.28 -2.73 -22.64
C ASP A 263 -11.97 -2.83 -21.83
N LEU A 264 -11.75 -3.98 -21.18
CA LEU A 264 -10.57 -4.20 -20.37
C LEU A 264 -9.28 -4.13 -21.22
N SER A 265 -9.35 -4.51 -22.50
CA SER A 265 -8.23 -4.44 -23.44
C SER A 265 -7.77 -3.00 -23.67
N SER A 266 -8.70 -2.07 -23.89
CA SER A 266 -8.41 -0.66 -24.08
C SER A 266 -7.85 -0.02 -22.80
N MET A 267 -8.39 -0.38 -21.65
CA MET A 267 -7.82 0.04 -20.35
C MET A 267 -6.40 -0.49 -20.16
N ALA A 268 -6.14 -1.77 -20.47
CA ALA A 268 -4.81 -2.36 -20.37
C ALA A 268 -3.80 -1.67 -21.31
N LYS A 269 -4.21 -1.32 -22.54
CA LYS A 269 -3.39 -0.53 -23.47
C LYS A 269 -3.08 0.85 -22.91
N ALA A 270 -4.07 1.55 -22.35
CA ALA A 270 -3.87 2.85 -21.71
C ALA A 270 -2.89 2.76 -20.53
N THR A 271 -3.04 1.74 -19.67
CA THR A 271 -2.11 1.48 -18.56
C THR A 271 -0.69 1.19 -19.05
N ASN A 272 -0.53 0.35 -20.07
CA ASN A 272 0.78 0.06 -20.65
C ASN A 272 1.43 1.32 -21.22
N LEU A 273 0.70 2.13 -21.99
CA LEU A 273 1.21 3.40 -22.55
C LEU A 273 1.58 4.40 -21.46
N TYR A 274 0.75 4.52 -20.41
CA TYR A 274 0.98 5.43 -19.29
C TYR A 274 2.28 5.12 -18.55
N HIS A 275 2.54 3.84 -18.27
CA HIS A 275 3.73 3.41 -17.55
C HIS A 275 4.96 3.35 -18.44
N TYR A 276 4.84 2.91 -19.71
CA TYR A 276 5.95 2.83 -20.65
C TYR A 276 6.64 4.18 -20.89
N SER A 277 5.90 5.29 -20.92
CA SER A 277 6.46 6.63 -21.14
C SER A 277 7.21 7.21 -19.92
N ARG A 278 7.19 6.51 -18.78
CA ARG A 278 7.70 7.02 -17.49
C ARG A 278 8.87 6.20 -16.93
N PHE A 279 9.23 5.09 -17.58
CA PHE A 279 10.44 4.32 -17.34
C PHE A 279 11.44 4.57 -18.47
#